data_AF-A0A7V6G7W4-F1
#
_entry.id   AF-A0A7V6G7W4-F1
#
_cell.length_a   1.000
_cell.length_b   1.000
_cell.length_c   1.000
_cell.angle_alpha   90.00
_cell.angle_beta   90.00
_cell.angle_gamma   90.00
#
_symmetry.space_group_name_H-M   'P 1'
#
loop_
_entity.id
_entity.type
_entity.pdbx_description
1 polymer ?
#
loop_
_entity_poly.entity_id
_entity_poly.type
_entity_poly.pdbx_seq_one_letter_code
_entity_poly.pdbx_strand_id
1 'polypeptide(L)'
;MKKYFWYIGVGAVLTVLALWCYNRWDIWFYNLPEPAYTAVQVPSRIVLTFGSCGENTRAVSWQCGDTVATSECLYTKISSGDTLLAKAEGKLFVTAGGRCVLYHAELDSLERGATYSYCVNTAGLSSDWQQFDLNANSDSLFSFVYVGDVQDKADGFSRQLLPEIAERFPTDFWIFAGDLIERPHDQYWNEFFVATQPFRMSVPITSCTGNHDYLKGIERRLEERFIYTFPYFLAEQHDNMAVYAMRYGDAAFIYLDTNRDFWHLYSQRQWLEQALKETQMAKWRIVVMHHPVFSIRHKNNNLLIRKAFQSLFAKYKVDLLLAGHEHAYARKTTRAKDGLQTTPVYVISQCSPKDYRINLQSGYDRYGLGNRFYQIVTIANDTLQFLTFTEKHELYDKLLLIKSSDGSVLFEDKGIGMLEILNINLDRIAIDGEKRAKYEQIIQQRLNQ
;
A
#
# COMPACT_ATOMS: atom_id res chain seq x y z
N MET A 1 20.48 -52.35 -3.17
CA MET A 1 19.08 -52.05 -3.58
C MET A 1 18.51 -50.77 -2.95
N LYS A 2 18.51 -50.54 -1.63
CA LYS A 2 17.93 -49.30 -1.01
C LYS A 2 18.50 -47.96 -1.52
N LYS A 3 19.81 -47.86 -1.76
CA LYS A 3 20.43 -46.65 -2.36
C LYS A 3 19.93 -46.36 -3.78
N TYR A 4 19.72 -47.39 -4.61
CA TYR A 4 19.21 -47.24 -5.98
C TYR A 4 17.77 -46.71 -6.01
N PHE A 5 16.89 -47.20 -5.13
CA PHE A 5 15.54 -46.68 -4.98
C PHE A 5 15.52 -45.22 -4.49
N TRP A 6 16.48 -44.84 -3.64
CA TRP A 6 16.63 -43.45 -3.20
C TRP A 6 17.05 -42.52 -4.34
N TYR A 7 18.02 -42.94 -5.17
CA TYR A 7 18.42 -42.15 -6.35
C TYR A 7 17.32 -42.03 -7.40
N ILE A 8 16.55 -43.10 -7.64
CA ILE A 8 15.39 -43.05 -8.54
C ILE A 8 14.31 -42.10 -7.99
N GLY A 9 14.05 -42.15 -6.67
CA GLY A 9 13.11 -41.25 -6.01
C GLY A 9 13.53 -39.78 -6.09
N VAL A 10 14.80 -39.47 -5.83
CA VAL A 10 15.34 -38.11 -5.94
C VAL A 10 15.30 -37.64 -7.40
N GLY A 11 15.70 -38.48 -8.35
CA GLY A 11 15.63 -38.17 -9.79
C GLY A 11 14.22 -37.86 -10.27
N ALA A 12 13.23 -38.63 -9.84
CA ALA A 12 11.82 -38.37 -10.14
C ALA A 12 11.35 -37.03 -9.56
N VAL A 13 11.69 -36.72 -8.30
CA VAL A 13 11.35 -35.43 -7.67
C VAL A 13 12.00 -34.26 -8.42
N LEU A 14 13.29 -34.36 -8.74
CA LEU A 14 13.99 -33.32 -9.50
C LEU A 14 13.41 -33.13 -10.90
N THR A 15 12.96 -34.21 -11.55
CA THR A 15 12.33 -34.15 -12.88
C THR A 15 10.97 -33.46 -12.81
N VAL A 16 10.15 -33.80 -11.80
CA VAL A 16 8.86 -33.13 -11.56
C VAL A 16 9.07 -31.65 -11.25
N LEU A 17 10.05 -31.30 -10.41
CA LEU A 17 10.40 -29.91 -10.13
C LEU A 17 10.89 -29.19 -11.39
N ALA A 18 11.74 -29.82 -12.20
CA ALA A 18 12.23 -29.23 -13.45
C ALA A 18 11.09 -28.98 -14.45
N LEU A 19 10.19 -29.94 -14.64
CA LEU A 19 9.01 -29.79 -15.49
C LEU A 19 8.05 -28.71 -14.96
N TRP A 20 7.89 -28.63 -13.64
CA TRP A 20 7.08 -27.60 -13.01
C TRP A 20 7.70 -26.21 -13.20
N CYS A 21 9.01 -26.06 -12.99
CA CYS A 21 9.74 -24.83 -13.27
C CYS A 21 9.67 -24.44 -14.75
N TYR A 22 9.85 -25.39 -15.67
CA TYR A 22 9.74 -25.15 -17.11
C TYR A 22 8.35 -24.61 -17.48
N ASN A 23 7.28 -25.27 -17.02
CA ASN A 23 5.91 -24.85 -17.29
C ASN A 23 5.52 -23.50 -16.64
N ARG A 24 6.26 -23.06 -15.63
CA ARG A 24 5.99 -21.81 -14.89
C ARG A 24 7.03 -20.71 -15.14
N TRP A 25 8.01 -20.97 -16.00
CA TRP A 25 9.17 -20.11 -16.20
C TRP A 25 8.75 -18.68 -16.54
N ASP A 26 7.90 -18.50 -17.54
CA ASP A 26 7.46 -17.16 -17.97
C ASP A 26 6.64 -16.43 -16.90
N ILE A 27 5.91 -17.17 -16.07
CA ILE A 27 5.13 -16.57 -15.00
C ILE A 27 6.07 -15.99 -13.93
N TRP A 28 7.18 -16.67 -13.64
CA TRP A 28 8.09 -16.32 -12.56
C TRP A 28 9.24 -15.40 -12.95
N PHE A 29 9.75 -15.53 -14.18
CA PHE A 29 11.01 -14.90 -14.58
C PHE A 29 10.89 -13.98 -15.78
N TYR A 30 9.82 -14.10 -16.59
CA TYR A 30 9.68 -13.26 -17.76
C TYR A 30 9.04 -11.90 -17.40
N ASN A 31 9.80 -10.84 -17.70
CA ASN A 31 9.31 -9.47 -17.72
C ASN A 31 8.92 -9.12 -19.17
N LEU A 32 7.75 -8.50 -19.35
CA LEU A 32 7.36 -8.01 -20.68
C LEU A 32 8.33 -6.91 -21.12
N PRO A 33 8.56 -6.74 -22.43
CA PRO A 33 9.26 -5.56 -22.94
C PRO A 33 8.57 -4.28 -22.48
N GLU A 34 9.36 -3.32 -22.02
CA GLU A 34 8.88 -1.98 -21.69
C GLU A 34 8.83 -1.14 -22.97
N PRO A 35 7.71 -0.47 -23.29
CA PRO A 35 7.64 0.46 -24.41
C PRO A 35 8.68 1.57 -24.28
N ALA A 36 9.22 2.02 -25.42
CA ALA A 36 10.19 3.10 -25.43
C ALA A 36 9.55 4.42 -24.92
N TYR A 37 10.28 5.18 -24.11
CA TYR A 37 9.86 6.50 -23.64
C TYR A 37 11.04 7.48 -23.60
N THR A 38 10.73 8.77 -23.56
CA THR A 38 11.72 9.85 -23.41
C THR A 38 11.39 10.66 -22.17
N ALA A 39 12.40 10.95 -21.34
CA ALA A 39 12.21 11.78 -20.17
C ALA A 39 11.83 13.22 -20.55
N VAL A 40 10.84 13.74 -19.83
CA VAL A 40 10.42 15.14 -19.90
C VAL A 40 11.55 16.03 -19.36
N GLN A 41 11.92 17.07 -20.11
CA GLN A 41 13.07 17.93 -19.79
C GLN A 41 12.76 19.05 -18.78
N VAL A 42 11.49 19.20 -18.39
CA VAL A 42 11.04 20.10 -17.31
C VAL A 42 10.63 19.29 -16.08
N PRO A 43 10.67 19.87 -14.87
CA PRO A 43 10.17 19.19 -13.68
C PRO A 43 8.74 18.71 -13.87
N SER A 44 8.54 17.42 -13.70
CA SER A 44 7.27 16.73 -13.92
C SER A 44 7.09 15.61 -12.89
N ARG A 45 5.91 15.01 -12.84
CA ARG A 45 5.61 13.89 -11.92
C ARG A 45 5.99 14.21 -10.45
N ILE A 46 5.74 15.47 -10.06
CA ILE A 46 5.98 16.02 -8.72
C ILE A 46 5.02 15.41 -7.69
N VAL A 47 5.51 14.73 -6.66
CA VAL A 47 4.69 14.14 -5.59
C VAL A 47 5.17 14.65 -4.24
N LEU A 48 4.21 15.06 -3.42
CA LEU A 48 4.40 15.37 -2.02
C LEU A 48 4.20 14.08 -1.20
N THR A 49 5.11 13.81 -0.29
CA THR A 49 5.01 12.72 0.68
C THR A 49 5.44 13.18 2.07
N PHE A 50 5.38 12.30 3.06
CA PHE A 50 5.99 12.55 4.36
C PHE A 50 7.52 12.49 4.21
N GLY A 51 8.20 13.35 4.95
CA GLY A 51 9.65 13.29 5.05
C GLY A 51 10.07 12.12 5.93
N SER A 52 11.37 11.93 6.05
CA SER A 52 11.98 10.85 6.83
C SER A 52 11.92 11.01 8.35
N CYS A 53 11.61 12.21 8.86
CA CYS A 53 11.75 12.55 10.28
C CYS A 53 10.41 12.99 10.93
N GLY A 54 9.38 12.15 10.83
CA GLY A 54 8.10 12.34 11.54
C GLY A 54 7.13 13.33 10.87
N GLU A 55 5.99 13.58 11.53
CA GLU A 55 4.82 14.23 10.91
C GLU A 55 5.02 15.68 10.44
N ASN A 56 6.00 16.39 11.00
CA ASN A 56 6.30 17.80 10.69
C ASN A 56 7.37 17.94 9.60
N THR A 57 7.55 16.87 8.81
CA THR A 57 8.44 16.86 7.64
C THR A 57 7.66 16.46 6.41
N ARG A 58 8.09 16.97 5.25
CA ARG A 58 7.58 16.54 3.95
C ARG A 58 8.77 16.24 3.05
N ALA A 59 8.60 15.35 2.10
CA ALA A 59 9.52 15.25 0.98
C ALA A 59 8.77 15.55 -0.31
N VAL A 60 9.47 16.18 -1.25
CA VAL A 60 8.99 16.40 -2.60
C VAL A 60 9.86 15.60 -3.55
N SER A 61 9.24 14.75 -4.36
CA SER A 61 9.91 13.92 -5.37
C SER A 61 9.46 14.33 -6.77
N TRP A 62 10.33 14.33 -7.77
CA TRP A 62 9.97 14.66 -9.15
C TRP A 62 10.90 14.03 -10.18
N GLN A 63 10.50 14.04 -11.46
CA GLN A 63 11.35 13.68 -12.59
C GLN A 63 11.73 14.90 -13.41
N CYS A 64 12.97 14.95 -13.89
CA CYS A 64 13.41 15.95 -14.86
C CYS A 64 14.65 15.48 -15.65
N GLY A 65 14.51 15.37 -16.96
CA GLY A 65 15.58 15.03 -17.89
C GLY A 65 16.09 13.60 -17.77
N ASP A 66 17.16 13.30 -18.51
CA ASP A 66 17.83 12.00 -18.56
C ASP A 66 19.31 12.05 -18.14
N THR A 67 19.74 13.20 -17.60
CA THR A 67 21.08 13.45 -17.08
C THR A 67 20.97 14.19 -15.75
N VAL A 68 21.73 13.76 -14.74
CA VAL A 68 21.68 14.38 -13.41
C VAL A 68 22.15 15.82 -13.49
N ALA A 69 21.36 16.73 -12.95
CA ALA A 69 21.61 18.16 -12.93
C ALA A 69 21.48 18.73 -11.51
N THR A 70 21.94 19.97 -11.33
CA THR A 70 21.68 20.70 -10.08
C THR A 70 20.18 20.94 -9.94
N SER A 71 19.67 20.65 -8.75
CA SER A 71 18.25 20.58 -8.51
C SER A 71 17.94 20.95 -7.05
N GLU A 72 16.82 21.63 -6.84
CA GLU A 72 16.44 22.19 -5.54
C GLU A 72 14.92 22.34 -5.43
N CYS A 73 14.42 22.39 -4.19
CA CYS A 73 13.04 22.74 -3.87
C CYS A 73 13.06 24.06 -3.08
N LEU A 74 12.34 25.06 -3.59
CA LEU A 74 12.11 26.31 -2.89
C LEU A 74 10.77 26.21 -2.17
N TYR A 75 10.73 26.60 -0.90
CA TYR A 75 9.49 26.57 -0.13
C TYR A 75 9.40 27.76 0.82
N THR A 76 8.19 28.24 1.06
CA THR A 76 7.91 29.39 1.92
C THR A 76 6.67 29.13 2.75
N LYS A 77 6.75 29.49 4.03
CA LYS A 77 5.57 29.59 4.89
C LYS A 77 4.83 30.85 4.50
N ILE A 78 3.58 30.73 4.03
CA ILE A 78 2.80 31.83 3.44
C ILE A 78 2.69 33.04 4.38
N SER A 79 2.64 32.81 5.70
CA SER A 79 2.56 33.89 6.69
C SER A 79 3.87 34.64 6.95
N SER A 80 5.01 34.08 6.54
CA SER A 80 6.35 34.65 6.83
C SER A 80 6.92 35.46 5.66
N GLY A 81 6.72 34.99 4.43
CA GLY A 81 7.33 35.56 3.22
C GLY A 81 8.79 35.15 2.97
N ASP A 82 9.44 34.46 3.91
CA ASP A 82 10.81 33.97 3.72
C ASP A 82 10.82 32.72 2.84
N THR A 83 11.69 32.70 1.84
CA THR A 83 11.89 31.53 0.96
C THR A 83 13.10 30.74 1.45
N LEU A 84 12.83 29.50 1.84
CA LEU A 84 13.83 28.50 2.20
C LEU A 84 14.18 27.65 0.97
N LEU A 85 15.38 27.10 0.98
CA LEU A 85 15.92 26.27 -0.09
C LEU A 85 16.31 24.90 0.49
N ALA A 86 15.64 23.86 -0.01
CA ALA A 86 16.00 22.46 0.24
C ALA A 86 16.76 21.93 -0.97
N LYS A 87 18.00 21.46 -0.75
CA LYS A 87 18.79 20.84 -1.82
C LYS A 87 18.17 19.50 -2.19
N ALA A 88 18.21 19.17 -3.48
CA ALA A 88 17.69 17.91 -3.97
C ALA A 88 18.81 16.91 -4.30
N GLU A 89 18.54 15.64 -4.04
CA GLU A 89 19.39 14.52 -4.47
C GLU A 89 18.79 13.87 -5.71
N GLY A 90 19.59 13.73 -6.76
CA GLY A 90 19.18 13.18 -8.06
C GLY A 90 19.85 11.85 -8.39
N LYS A 91 19.10 10.91 -8.97
CA LYS A 91 19.64 9.65 -9.47
C LYS A 91 19.12 9.34 -10.88
N LEU A 92 20.05 8.92 -11.75
CA LEU A 92 19.74 8.40 -13.08
C LEU A 92 19.22 6.97 -12.99
N PHE A 93 18.10 6.72 -13.66
CA PHE A 93 17.52 5.40 -13.86
C PHE A 93 17.57 5.03 -15.33
N VAL A 94 18.02 3.80 -15.59
CA VAL A 94 18.00 3.19 -16.92
C VAL A 94 17.11 1.97 -16.84
N THR A 95 16.04 1.97 -17.63
CA THR A 95 15.07 0.88 -17.71
C THR A 95 15.10 0.27 -19.12
N ALA A 96 14.28 -0.75 -19.37
CA ALA A 96 14.25 -1.38 -20.69
C ALA A 96 13.67 -0.45 -21.77
N GLY A 97 12.79 0.49 -21.38
CA GLY A 97 12.14 1.45 -22.27
C GLY A 97 12.85 2.80 -22.41
N GLY A 98 13.79 3.14 -21.53
CA GLY A 98 14.40 4.47 -21.59
C GLY A 98 15.24 4.82 -20.37
N ARG A 99 15.51 6.12 -20.23
CA ARG A 99 16.24 6.67 -19.09
C ARG A 99 15.60 7.96 -18.60
N CYS A 100 15.69 8.20 -17.31
CA CYS A 100 15.14 9.37 -16.64
C CYS A 100 15.89 9.64 -15.33
N VAL A 101 15.82 10.87 -14.82
CA VAL A 101 16.35 11.21 -13.50
C VAL A 101 15.19 11.51 -12.56
N LEU A 102 15.21 10.90 -11.38
CA LEU A 102 14.34 11.29 -10.27
C LEU A 102 15.16 12.09 -9.26
N TYR A 103 14.53 13.12 -8.72
CA TYR A 103 15.04 13.95 -7.65
C TYR A 103 14.11 13.88 -6.46
N HIS A 104 14.66 14.05 -5.26
CA HIS A 104 13.87 14.32 -4.07
C HIS A 104 14.54 15.38 -3.20
N ALA A 105 13.74 16.13 -2.45
CA ALA A 105 14.20 17.10 -1.47
C ALA A 105 13.37 16.99 -0.19
N GLU A 106 14.04 17.00 0.96
CA GLU A 106 13.42 16.99 2.29
C GLU A 106 13.11 18.41 2.75
N LEU A 107 11.91 18.60 3.27
CA LEU A 107 11.38 19.84 3.84
C LEU A 107 11.21 19.62 5.34
N ASP A 108 12.16 20.13 6.11
CA ASP A 108 12.22 19.92 7.55
C ASP A 108 11.70 21.11 8.36
N SER A 109 11.43 20.86 9.64
CA SER A 109 11.04 21.87 10.64
C SER A 109 9.77 22.64 10.29
N LEU A 110 8.80 21.97 9.69
CA LEU A 110 7.54 22.58 9.30
C LEU A 110 6.63 22.78 10.52
N GLU A 111 6.05 23.97 10.62
CA GLU A 111 5.11 24.31 11.69
C GLU A 111 3.72 23.71 11.46
N ARG A 112 3.18 23.03 12.48
CA ARG A 112 1.79 22.56 12.48
C ARG A 112 0.81 23.72 12.28
N GLY A 113 -0.27 23.49 11.54
CA GLY A 113 -1.30 24.49 11.28
C GLY A 113 -0.92 25.56 10.26
N ALA A 114 0.29 25.50 9.70
CA ALA A 114 0.73 26.44 8.67
C ALA A 114 0.51 25.87 7.26
N THR A 115 0.28 26.80 6.33
CA THR A 115 0.30 26.53 4.88
C THR A 115 1.66 26.90 4.31
N TYR A 116 2.19 26.01 3.49
CA TYR A 116 3.44 26.22 2.76
C TYR A 116 3.16 26.24 1.26
N SER A 117 3.89 27.10 0.55
CA SER A 117 3.98 27.11 -0.90
C SER A 117 5.36 26.60 -1.30
N TYR A 118 5.46 25.75 -2.33
CA TYR A 118 6.73 25.24 -2.83
C TYR A 118 6.77 25.14 -4.36
N CYS A 119 7.97 25.18 -4.93
CA CYS A 119 8.22 24.81 -6.32
C CYS A 119 9.55 24.06 -6.43
N VAL A 120 9.70 23.25 -7.47
CA VAL A 120 10.94 22.53 -7.74
C VAL A 120 11.66 23.14 -8.93
N ASN A 121 12.98 23.23 -8.85
CA ASN A 121 13.84 23.73 -9.91
C ASN A 121 14.88 22.68 -10.27
N THR A 122 15.04 22.41 -11.56
CA THR A 122 16.13 21.57 -12.07
C THR A 122 16.78 22.28 -13.26
N ALA A 123 18.08 22.51 -13.18
CA ALA A 123 18.86 23.18 -14.22
C ALA A 123 18.27 24.55 -14.65
N GLY A 124 17.67 25.30 -13.73
CA GLY A 124 17.06 26.61 -14.01
C GLY A 124 15.61 26.55 -14.51
N LEU A 125 15.07 25.36 -14.77
CA LEU A 125 13.66 25.16 -15.15
C LEU A 125 12.85 24.89 -13.89
N SER A 126 11.79 25.68 -13.67
CA SER A 126 10.93 25.59 -12.48
C SER A 126 9.56 25.01 -12.80
N SER A 127 8.99 24.29 -11.84
CA SER A 127 7.55 23.98 -11.84
C SER A 127 6.73 25.21 -11.45
N ASP A 128 5.41 25.13 -11.66
CA ASP A 128 4.47 26.02 -10.98
C ASP A 128 4.56 25.85 -9.46
N TRP A 129 4.23 26.92 -8.72
CA TRP A 129 4.10 26.87 -7.28
C TRP A 129 2.88 26.04 -6.87
N GLN A 130 3.08 25.18 -5.89
CA GLN A 130 2.07 24.30 -5.30
C GLN A 130 1.94 24.61 -3.81
N GLN A 131 0.77 24.34 -3.22
CA GLN A 131 0.55 24.56 -1.79
C GLN A 131 0.16 23.27 -1.07
N PHE A 132 0.56 23.17 0.19
CA PHE A 132 0.12 22.12 1.09
C PHE A 132 -0.06 22.67 2.51
N ASP A 133 -0.91 21.99 3.27
CA ASP A 133 -1.24 22.34 4.65
C ASP A 133 -0.66 21.32 5.63
N LEU A 134 -0.27 21.80 6.83
CA LEU A 134 -0.08 20.94 7.99
C LEU A 134 -1.29 21.03 8.90
N ASN A 135 -1.83 19.89 9.31
CA ASN A 135 -2.96 19.85 10.22
C ASN A 135 -2.57 20.35 11.62
N ALA A 136 -3.27 21.40 12.10
CA ALA A 136 -3.07 21.97 13.43
C ALA A 136 -3.49 21.02 14.57
N ASN A 137 -4.41 20.10 14.28
CA ASN A 137 -5.09 19.25 15.25
C ASN A 137 -4.70 17.77 15.11
N SER A 138 -3.57 17.42 14.47
CA SER A 138 -3.21 16.03 14.14
C SER A 138 -3.21 15.09 15.35
N ASP A 139 -2.95 15.57 16.57
CA ASP A 139 -3.03 14.77 17.81
C ASP A 139 -4.45 14.31 18.16
N SER A 140 -5.47 15.05 17.71
CA SER A 140 -6.87 14.88 18.14
C SER A 140 -7.82 14.58 17.00
N LEU A 141 -7.51 14.98 15.76
CA LEU A 141 -8.37 14.78 14.60
C LEU A 141 -7.56 14.77 13.31
N PHE A 142 -7.61 13.66 12.59
CA PHE A 142 -7.15 13.57 11.22
C PHE A 142 -7.84 12.42 10.47
N SER A 143 -7.74 12.43 9.15
CA SER A 143 -8.29 11.39 8.29
C SER A 143 -7.37 11.07 7.12
N PHE A 144 -7.48 9.85 6.61
CA PHE A 144 -6.75 9.42 5.42
C PHE A 144 -7.60 8.54 4.54
N VAL A 145 -7.32 8.57 3.24
CA VAL A 145 -7.85 7.59 2.29
C VAL A 145 -6.95 6.36 2.29
N TYR A 146 -7.57 5.18 2.31
CA TYR A 146 -6.89 3.90 2.13
C TYR A 146 -7.38 3.22 0.85
N VAL A 147 -6.42 2.85 -0.01
CA VAL A 147 -6.64 2.10 -1.25
C VAL A 147 -5.64 0.94 -1.34
N GLY A 148 -6.11 -0.27 -1.61
CA GLY A 148 -5.25 -1.37 -2.03
C GLY A 148 -5.25 -1.51 -3.55
N ASP A 149 -4.18 -2.08 -4.13
CA ASP A 149 -4.09 -2.55 -5.52
C ASP A 149 -4.76 -1.63 -6.55
N VAL A 150 -4.11 -0.55 -6.94
CA VAL A 150 -4.62 0.25 -8.06
C VAL A 150 -4.48 -0.56 -9.35
N GLN A 151 -3.26 -1.06 -9.63
CA GLN A 151 -2.94 -2.00 -10.73
C GLN A 151 -3.71 -1.75 -12.04
N ASP A 152 -3.85 -0.50 -12.41
CA ASP A 152 -4.61 -0.16 -13.60
C ASP A 152 -3.76 -0.31 -14.85
N LYS A 153 -4.43 -0.64 -15.94
CA LYS A 153 -3.83 -0.58 -17.28
C LYS A 153 -3.84 0.87 -17.77
N ALA A 154 -3.23 1.11 -18.93
CA ALA A 154 -3.34 2.39 -19.61
C ALA A 154 -4.81 2.81 -19.76
N ASP A 155 -5.11 4.06 -19.43
CA ASP A 155 -6.46 4.64 -19.42
C ASP A 155 -7.44 3.91 -18.48
N GLY A 156 -6.92 3.47 -17.32
CA GLY A 156 -7.67 2.76 -16.29
C GLY A 156 -8.72 3.61 -15.57
N PHE A 157 -9.61 2.94 -14.83
CA PHE A 157 -10.74 3.57 -14.15
C PHE A 157 -10.32 4.47 -12.97
N SER A 158 -9.15 4.22 -12.37
CA SER A 158 -8.59 5.04 -11.29
C SER A 158 -8.38 6.49 -11.71
N ARG A 159 -8.18 6.78 -13.01
CA ARG A 159 -8.13 8.15 -13.54
C ARG A 159 -9.41 8.96 -13.29
N GLN A 160 -10.54 8.29 -13.15
CA GLN A 160 -11.81 8.90 -12.77
C GLN A 160 -12.03 8.80 -11.25
N LEU A 161 -11.87 7.61 -10.69
CA LEU A 161 -12.27 7.33 -9.31
C LEU A 161 -11.43 8.07 -8.26
N LEU A 162 -10.10 8.16 -8.40
CA LEU A 162 -9.26 8.81 -7.38
C LEU A 162 -9.50 10.32 -7.27
N PRO A 163 -9.65 11.07 -8.39
CA PRO A 163 -10.10 12.46 -8.34
C PRO A 163 -11.46 12.65 -7.66
N GLU A 164 -12.45 11.82 -7.98
CA GLU A 164 -13.79 11.89 -7.37
C GLU A 164 -13.74 11.65 -5.86
N ILE A 165 -12.90 10.71 -5.40
CA ILE A 165 -12.67 10.47 -3.97
C ILE A 165 -12.02 11.70 -3.31
N ALA A 166 -10.98 12.28 -3.92
CA ALA A 166 -10.27 13.43 -3.37
C ALA A 166 -11.17 14.67 -3.22
N GLU A 167 -12.03 14.92 -4.21
CA GLU A 167 -13.01 16.02 -4.17
C GLU A 167 -14.07 15.78 -3.07
N ARG A 168 -14.57 14.55 -2.98
CA ARG A 168 -15.66 14.21 -2.04
C ARG A 168 -15.19 14.08 -0.59
N PHE A 169 -13.96 13.64 -0.39
CA PHE A 169 -13.38 13.38 0.92
C PHE A 169 -11.99 14.03 1.03
N PRO A 170 -11.94 15.35 1.28
CA PRO A 170 -10.71 16.00 1.70
C PRO A 170 -10.15 15.31 2.95
N THR A 171 -8.87 14.93 2.90
CA THR A 171 -8.19 14.15 3.93
C THR A 171 -6.76 14.67 4.10
N ASP A 172 -6.14 14.33 5.23
CA ASP A 172 -4.78 14.75 5.53
C ASP A 172 -3.73 14.09 4.62
N PHE A 173 -3.95 12.84 4.24
CA PHE A 173 -3.03 12.07 3.39
C PHE A 173 -3.69 10.82 2.80
N TRP A 174 -2.96 10.16 1.89
CA TRP A 174 -3.38 8.92 1.24
C TRP A 174 -2.41 7.78 1.57
N ILE A 175 -2.97 6.57 1.72
CA ILE A 175 -2.23 5.32 1.90
C ILE A 175 -2.59 4.35 0.77
N PHE A 176 -1.56 3.88 0.06
CA PHE A 176 -1.65 2.77 -0.88
C PHE A 176 -1.02 1.49 -0.29
N ALA A 177 -1.74 0.37 -0.26
CA ALA A 177 -1.20 -0.91 0.24
C ALA A 177 -0.46 -1.73 -0.85
N GLY A 178 0.41 -1.07 -1.61
CA GLY A 178 1.23 -1.69 -2.65
C GLY A 178 0.47 -2.06 -3.91
N ASP A 179 1.22 -2.56 -4.89
CA ASP A 179 0.75 -2.77 -6.26
C ASP A 179 0.13 -1.48 -6.82
N LEU A 180 0.90 -0.42 -6.64
CA LEU A 180 0.53 0.94 -7.05
C LEU A 180 0.39 1.03 -8.57
N ILE A 181 1.27 0.31 -9.27
CA ILE A 181 1.33 0.23 -10.73
C ILE A 181 1.17 -1.22 -11.17
N GLU A 182 0.62 -1.43 -12.36
CA GLU A 182 0.44 -2.78 -12.91
C GLU A 182 1.77 -3.49 -13.13
N ARG A 183 2.84 -2.78 -13.49
CA ARG A 183 4.22 -3.28 -13.64
C ARG A 183 5.18 -2.11 -13.50
N PRO A 184 6.48 -2.35 -13.24
CA PRO A 184 7.46 -1.27 -13.15
C PRO A 184 7.88 -0.75 -14.53
N HIS A 185 6.91 -0.35 -15.35
CA HIS A 185 7.10 0.31 -16.64
C HIS A 185 6.68 1.77 -16.54
N ASP A 186 7.33 2.64 -17.30
CA ASP A 186 7.05 4.09 -17.29
C ASP A 186 5.58 4.42 -17.60
N GLN A 187 4.95 3.69 -18.53
CA GLN A 187 3.54 3.89 -18.87
C GLN A 187 2.59 3.66 -17.69
N TYR A 188 2.90 2.74 -16.76
CA TYR A 188 2.02 2.49 -15.60
C TYR A 188 2.31 3.47 -14.47
N TRP A 189 3.55 3.92 -14.33
CA TRP A 189 3.86 5.10 -13.52
C TRP A 189 3.06 6.31 -14.01
N ASN A 190 2.97 6.52 -15.32
CA ASN A 190 2.16 7.59 -15.90
C ASN A 190 0.69 7.50 -15.48
N GLU A 191 0.10 6.29 -15.48
CA GLU A 191 -1.28 6.10 -14.99
C GLU A 191 -1.46 6.57 -13.55
N PHE A 192 -0.54 6.19 -12.66
CA PHE A 192 -0.57 6.65 -11.27
C PHE A 192 -0.48 8.17 -11.16
N PHE A 193 0.46 8.80 -11.88
CA PHE A 193 0.65 10.25 -11.83
C PHE A 193 -0.52 11.04 -12.44
N VAL A 194 -1.20 10.49 -13.46
CA VAL A 194 -2.42 11.07 -14.04
C VAL A 194 -3.58 10.92 -13.06
N ALA A 195 -3.80 9.72 -12.52
CA ALA A 195 -4.92 9.45 -11.60
C ALA A 195 -4.83 10.25 -10.30
N THR A 196 -3.62 10.57 -9.84
CA THR A 196 -3.42 11.34 -8.60
C THR A 196 -3.12 12.83 -8.84
N GLN A 197 -3.09 13.28 -10.10
CA GLN A 197 -2.75 14.67 -10.47
C GLN A 197 -3.50 15.75 -9.67
N PRO A 198 -4.81 15.60 -9.36
CA PRO A 198 -5.55 16.66 -8.66
C PRO A 198 -5.10 16.92 -7.22
N PHE A 199 -4.39 15.98 -6.58
CA PHE A 199 -4.05 16.10 -5.16
C PHE A 199 -2.60 15.77 -4.82
N ARG A 200 -1.85 15.04 -5.65
CA ARG A 200 -0.49 14.53 -5.32
C ARG A 200 0.56 15.60 -5.02
N MET A 201 0.31 16.85 -5.37
CA MET A 201 1.19 17.99 -5.09
C MET A 201 0.78 18.79 -3.83
N SER A 202 -0.39 18.50 -3.26
CA SER A 202 -0.93 19.24 -2.11
C SER A 202 -1.24 18.35 -0.91
N VAL A 203 -1.49 17.06 -1.16
CA VAL A 203 -1.85 16.06 -0.17
C VAL A 203 -0.79 14.96 -0.18
N PRO A 204 -0.12 14.68 0.95
CA PRO A 204 0.90 13.63 1.05
C PRO A 204 0.36 12.26 0.64
N ILE A 205 1.16 11.54 -0.16
CA ILE A 205 0.90 10.14 -0.52
C ILE A 205 1.95 9.24 0.12
N THR A 206 1.49 8.13 0.72
CA THR A 206 2.34 7.04 1.22
C THR A 206 1.95 5.72 0.57
N SER A 207 2.92 4.82 0.46
CA SER A 207 2.71 3.48 -0.08
C SER A 207 3.65 2.46 0.56
N CYS A 208 3.17 1.23 0.80
CA CYS A 208 4.07 0.08 0.95
C CYS A 208 4.34 -0.55 -0.42
N THR A 209 5.31 -1.45 -0.52
CA THR A 209 5.61 -2.14 -1.78
C THR A 209 4.71 -3.37 -1.98
N GLY A 210 4.25 -3.59 -3.21
CA GLY A 210 3.58 -4.81 -3.65
C GLY A 210 4.37 -5.56 -4.72
N ASN A 211 3.91 -6.76 -5.09
CA ASN A 211 4.67 -7.64 -5.98
C ASN A 211 4.74 -7.15 -7.44
N HIS A 212 3.84 -6.29 -7.86
CA HIS A 212 3.83 -5.64 -9.17
C HIS A 212 4.77 -4.41 -9.21
N ASP A 213 5.24 -3.92 -8.07
CA ASP A 213 6.28 -2.89 -7.97
C ASP A 213 7.70 -3.49 -8.11
N TYR A 214 7.80 -4.82 -8.15
CA TYR A 214 9.05 -5.58 -8.24
C TYR A 214 9.32 -6.09 -9.66
N LEU A 215 10.59 -6.12 -10.04
CA LEU A 215 11.06 -6.84 -11.21
C LEU A 215 11.12 -8.34 -10.92
N LYS A 216 10.62 -9.14 -11.86
CA LYS A 216 10.69 -10.61 -11.79
C LYS A 216 12.11 -11.09 -12.05
N GLY A 217 12.52 -12.14 -11.35
CA GLY A 217 13.87 -12.71 -11.44
C GLY A 217 14.04 -13.86 -10.44
N ILE A 218 15.22 -14.49 -10.44
CA ILE A 218 15.62 -15.50 -9.44
C ILE A 218 15.48 -14.90 -8.04
N GLU A 219 15.98 -13.67 -7.90
CA GLU A 219 15.69 -12.80 -6.77
C GLU A 219 14.77 -11.69 -7.25
N ARG A 220 13.70 -11.44 -6.49
CA ARG A 220 12.83 -10.29 -6.73
C ARG A 220 13.57 -9.03 -6.29
N ARG A 221 13.66 -8.07 -7.21
CA ARG A 221 14.28 -6.76 -6.94
C ARG A 221 13.24 -5.67 -7.05
N LEU A 222 13.10 -4.86 -5.99
CA LEU A 222 12.23 -3.69 -6.02
C LEU A 222 12.72 -2.77 -7.13
N GLU A 223 11.80 -2.23 -7.92
CA GLU A 223 12.21 -1.25 -8.92
C GLU A 223 12.56 0.08 -8.24
N GLU A 224 13.79 0.54 -8.47
CA GLU A 224 14.38 1.61 -7.65
C GLU A 224 13.69 2.98 -7.80
N ARG A 225 13.00 3.26 -8.92
CA ARG A 225 12.17 4.48 -9.03
C ARG A 225 11.08 4.53 -7.95
N PHE A 226 10.63 3.39 -7.42
CA PHE A 226 9.67 3.37 -6.31
C PHE A 226 10.24 4.02 -5.06
N ILE A 227 11.48 3.68 -4.70
CA ILE A 227 12.19 4.26 -3.55
C ILE A 227 12.40 5.77 -3.74
N TYR A 228 12.74 6.21 -4.96
CA TYR A 228 12.97 7.64 -5.23
C TYR A 228 11.68 8.44 -5.40
N THR A 229 10.56 7.78 -5.68
CA THR A 229 9.23 8.40 -5.61
C THR A 229 8.80 8.59 -4.16
N PHE A 230 9.14 7.64 -3.29
CA PHE A 230 8.82 7.61 -1.86
C PHE A 230 10.10 7.63 -0.99
N PRO A 231 10.80 8.78 -0.92
CA PRO A 231 12.16 8.89 -0.37
C PRO A 231 12.27 8.59 1.13
N TYR A 232 11.17 8.50 1.88
CA TYR A 232 11.22 8.01 3.25
C TYR A 232 11.82 6.59 3.38
N PHE A 233 11.82 5.79 2.30
CA PHE A 233 12.54 4.52 2.25
C PHE A 233 14.07 4.66 2.15
N LEU A 234 14.60 5.81 1.75
CA LEU A 234 16.05 6.06 1.68
C LEU A 234 16.67 6.33 3.05
N ALA A 235 15.89 6.91 3.97
CA ALA A 235 16.34 7.20 5.32
C ALA A 235 16.45 5.94 6.20
N GLU A 236 15.63 4.94 5.92
CA GLU A 236 15.63 3.64 6.60
C GLU A 236 16.69 2.72 5.97
N GLN A 237 17.98 2.94 6.29
CA GLN A 237 19.11 2.15 5.78
C GLN A 237 19.22 0.72 6.37
N HIS A 238 18.11 0.09 6.73
CA HIS A 238 18.08 -1.28 7.21
C HIS A 238 18.13 -2.27 6.03
N ASP A 239 19.32 -2.69 5.62
CA ASP A 239 19.54 -3.88 4.76
C ASP A 239 18.72 -3.91 3.44
N ASN A 240 18.58 -2.77 2.75
CA ASN A 240 17.77 -2.64 1.53
C ASN A 240 16.31 -3.11 1.72
N MET A 241 15.72 -2.85 2.89
CA MET A 241 14.31 -3.09 3.16
C MET A 241 13.50 -1.83 2.80
N ALA A 242 12.45 -1.98 1.99
CA ALA A 242 11.50 -0.90 1.75
C ALA A 242 10.47 -0.87 2.89
N VAL A 243 10.93 -0.46 4.06
CA VAL A 243 10.14 -0.34 5.29
C VAL A 243 10.19 1.10 5.79
N TYR A 244 9.14 1.51 6.51
CA TYR A 244 9.06 2.85 7.06
C TYR A 244 8.16 2.88 8.28
N ALA A 245 8.51 3.66 9.30
CA ALA A 245 7.67 3.89 10.46
C ALA A 245 7.58 5.39 10.73
N MET A 246 6.37 5.89 10.93
CA MET A 246 6.16 7.29 11.28
C MET A 246 5.06 7.43 12.32
N ARG A 247 5.13 8.53 13.07
CA ARG A 247 4.00 9.02 13.85
C ARG A 247 3.29 10.12 13.08
N TYR A 248 1.97 10.14 13.16
CA TYR A 248 1.11 11.25 12.76
C TYR A 248 0.10 11.46 13.87
N GLY A 249 0.29 12.53 14.63
CA GLY A 249 -0.36 12.79 15.90
C GLY A 249 -0.29 11.63 16.89
N ASP A 250 -1.47 11.15 17.27
CA ASP A 250 -1.68 10.05 18.21
C ASP A 250 -1.57 8.65 17.57
N ALA A 251 -1.27 8.56 16.27
CA ALA A 251 -1.14 7.29 15.56
C ALA A 251 0.29 7.02 15.09
N ALA A 252 0.62 5.73 15.00
CA ALA A 252 1.80 5.22 14.33
C ALA A 252 1.40 4.43 13.09
N PHE A 253 2.09 4.70 11.99
CA PHE A 253 1.95 4.02 10.71
C PHE A 253 3.24 3.25 10.44
N ILE A 254 3.13 1.95 10.18
CA ILE A 254 4.27 1.06 9.97
C ILE A 254 4.08 0.33 8.65
N TYR A 255 4.97 0.59 7.70
CA TYR A 255 4.95 0.05 6.34
C TYR A 255 5.93 -1.12 6.25
N LEU A 256 5.44 -2.27 5.79
CA LEU A 256 6.21 -3.51 5.67
C LEU A 256 6.35 -3.96 4.22
N ASP A 257 7.48 -4.58 3.92
CA ASP A 257 7.76 -5.19 2.63
C ASP A 257 7.54 -6.71 2.70
N THR A 258 6.58 -7.21 1.93
CA THR A 258 6.16 -8.62 2.00
C THR A 258 6.54 -9.42 0.76
N ASN A 259 7.39 -8.86 -0.10
CA ASN A 259 7.59 -9.37 -1.46
C ASN A 259 8.78 -10.31 -1.60
N ARG A 260 9.64 -10.35 -0.59
CA ARG A 260 10.93 -11.06 -0.60
C ARG A 260 10.88 -12.36 0.21
N ASP A 261 12.00 -13.09 0.21
CA ASP A 261 12.11 -14.43 0.77
C ASP A 261 12.06 -14.49 2.30
N PHE A 262 12.15 -15.71 2.83
CA PHE A 262 12.09 -15.98 4.27
C PHE A 262 13.16 -15.25 5.09
N TRP A 263 14.38 -15.13 4.59
CA TRP A 263 15.48 -14.48 5.30
C TRP A 263 15.21 -12.99 5.43
N HIS A 264 14.71 -12.38 4.36
CA HIS A 264 14.27 -11.00 4.41
C HIS A 264 13.15 -10.79 5.43
N LEU A 265 12.10 -11.63 5.43
CA LEU A 265 11.01 -11.53 6.42
C LEU A 265 11.50 -11.75 7.85
N TYR A 266 12.52 -12.59 8.04
CA TYR A 266 13.12 -12.83 9.36
C TYR A 266 13.88 -11.60 9.88
N SER A 267 14.72 -10.97 9.05
CA SER A 267 15.41 -9.73 9.43
C SER A 267 14.42 -8.59 9.64
N GLN A 268 13.41 -8.47 8.76
CA GLN A 268 12.35 -7.47 8.89
C GLN A 268 11.50 -7.65 10.16
N ARG A 269 11.34 -8.88 10.66
CA ARG A 269 10.68 -9.11 11.96
C ARG A 269 11.40 -8.40 13.11
N GLN A 270 12.74 -8.38 13.08
CA GLN A 270 13.53 -7.70 14.11
C GLN A 270 13.35 -6.18 14.01
N TRP A 271 13.40 -5.64 12.79
CA TRP A 271 13.10 -4.22 12.53
C TRP A 271 11.68 -3.86 13.00
N LEU A 272 10.67 -4.66 12.66
CA LEU A 272 9.28 -4.43 13.08
C LEU A 272 9.14 -4.41 14.60
N GLU A 273 9.79 -5.32 15.32
CA GLU A 273 9.75 -5.31 16.79
C GLU A 273 10.38 -4.03 17.36
N GLN A 274 11.41 -3.48 16.72
CA GLN A 274 12.02 -2.21 17.11
C GLN A 274 11.09 -1.02 16.81
N ALA A 275 10.56 -0.94 15.59
CA ALA A 275 9.61 0.12 15.20
C ALA A 275 8.37 0.15 16.11
N LEU A 276 7.83 -1.02 16.49
CA LEU A 276 6.71 -1.13 17.42
C LEU A 276 7.05 -0.67 18.85
N LYS A 277 8.30 -0.83 19.29
CA LYS A 277 8.76 -0.31 20.59
C LYS A 277 8.95 1.21 20.55
N GLU A 278 9.53 1.73 19.49
CA GLU A 278 9.78 3.17 19.32
C GLU A 278 8.47 3.95 19.20
N THR A 279 7.46 3.34 18.58
CA THR A 279 6.12 3.92 18.42
C THR A 279 5.14 3.53 19.52
N GLN A 280 5.59 2.92 20.63
CA GLN A 280 4.70 2.40 21.68
C GLN A 280 3.82 3.48 22.35
N MET A 281 4.27 4.74 22.32
CA MET A 281 3.54 5.91 22.85
C MET A 281 2.36 6.33 21.96
N ALA A 282 2.30 5.86 20.70
CA ALA A 282 1.15 6.10 19.86
C ALA A 282 -0.07 5.37 20.45
N LYS A 283 -1.17 6.12 20.53
CA LYS A 283 -2.47 5.59 20.91
C LYS A 283 -2.92 4.56 19.89
N TRP A 284 -2.89 4.91 18.61
CA TRP A 284 -3.29 4.04 17.50
C TRP A 284 -2.08 3.43 16.80
N ARG A 285 -2.09 2.13 16.51
CA ARG A 285 -1.04 1.46 15.73
C ARG A 285 -1.65 0.84 14.47
N ILE A 286 -1.22 1.33 13.32
CA ILE A 286 -1.70 0.94 12.00
C ILE A 286 -0.54 0.36 11.21
N VAL A 287 -0.69 -0.89 10.76
CA VAL A 287 0.29 -1.56 9.92
C VAL A 287 -0.23 -1.59 8.49
N VAL A 288 0.62 -1.22 7.52
CA VAL A 288 0.34 -1.26 6.09
C VAL A 288 1.30 -2.25 5.44
N MET A 289 0.76 -3.25 4.76
CA MET A 289 1.55 -4.30 4.12
C MET A 289 0.80 -4.90 2.95
N HIS A 290 1.48 -5.22 1.86
CA HIS A 290 0.78 -5.65 0.65
C HIS A 290 0.08 -7.01 0.79
N HIS A 291 0.80 -8.06 1.21
CA HIS A 291 0.24 -9.41 1.33
C HIS A 291 -0.45 -9.63 2.70
N PRO A 292 -1.71 -10.08 2.76
CA PRO A 292 -2.42 -10.20 4.03
C PRO A 292 -1.91 -11.35 4.91
N VAL A 293 -1.98 -11.17 6.24
CA VAL A 293 -1.66 -12.21 7.25
C VAL A 293 -2.59 -13.42 7.13
N PHE A 294 -3.87 -13.16 6.89
CA PHE A 294 -4.89 -14.16 6.62
C PHE A 294 -5.33 -14.06 5.18
N SER A 295 -4.96 -15.04 4.36
CA SER A 295 -5.38 -15.09 2.96
C SER A 295 -6.83 -15.54 2.85
N ILE A 296 -7.59 -14.81 2.04
CA ILE A 296 -8.92 -15.14 1.56
C ILE A 296 -8.88 -16.02 0.32
N ARG A 297 -7.76 -16.14 -0.41
CA ARG A 297 -7.65 -17.09 -1.54
C ARG A 297 -7.48 -18.54 -1.07
N HIS A 298 -6.62 -18.78 -0.08
CA HIS A 298 -6.43 -20.10 0.48
C HIS A 298 -5.80 -20.04 1.88
N LYS A 299 -6.31 -20.83 2.83
CA LYS A 299 -5.88 -20.78 4.25
C LYS A 299 -4.38 -21.00 4.50
N ASN A 300 -3.71 -21.71 3.57
CA ASN A 300 -2.27 -22.02 3.61
C ASN A 300 -1.41 -21.02 2.83
N ASN A 301 -1.97 -19.97 2.25
CA ASN A 301 -1.18 -18.88 1.67
C ASN A 301 -0.61 -17.99 2.78
N ASN A 302 0.48 -17.27 2.47
CA ASN A 302 1.12 -16.28 3.34
C ASN A 302 1.55 -16.82 4.72
N LEU A 303 1.79 -18.14 4.84
CA LEU A 303 2.19 -18.75 6.12
C LEU A 303 3.51 -18.21 6.66
N LEU A 304 4.46 -17.87 5.79
CA LEU A 304 5.74 -17.29 6.22
C LEU A 304 5.53 -15.89 6.82
N ILE A 305 4.73 -15.05 6.17
CA ILE A 305 4.33 -13.72 6.66
C ILE A 305 3.61 -13.84 7.99
N ARG A 306 2.62 -14.74 8.08
CA ARG A 306 1.88 -15.00 9.33
C ARG A 306 2.82 -15.42 10.46
N LYS A 307 3.73 -16.37 10.21
CA LYS A 307 4.74 -16.80 11.19
C LYS A 307 5.69 -15.66 11.57
N ALA A 308 6.08 -14.82 10.62
CA ALA A 308 7.01 -13.73 10.83
C ALA A 308 6.42 -12.59 11.66
N PHE A 309 5.15 -12.22 11.47
CA PHE A 309 4.65 -10.95 12.03
C PHE A 309 3.46 -11.06 13.00
N GLN A 310 2.59 -12.08 12.86
CA GLN A 310 1.32 -12.15 13.61
C GLN A 310 1.51 -12.03 15.14
N SER A 311 2.53 -12.69 15.69
CA SER A 311 2.80 -12.67 17.13
C SER A 311 3.24 -11.29 17.63
N LEU A 312 3.92 -10.49 16.80
CA LEU A 312 4.29 -9.12 17.16
C LEU A 312 3.07 -8.20 17.14
N PHE A 313 2.20 -8.35 16.15
CA PHE A 313 0.96 -7.58 16.08
C PHE A 313 0.09 -7.79 17.32
N ALA A 314 -0.03 -9.03 17.79
CA ALA A 314 -0.73 -9.34 19.04
C ALA A 314 0.01 -8.80 20.28
N LYS A 315 1.33 -9.00 20.37
CA LYS A 315 2.16 -8.56 21.52
C LYS A 315 2.11 -7.05 21.72
N TYR A 316 2.18 -6.29 20.62
CA TYR A 316 2.21 -4.82 20.63
C TYR A 316 0.84 -4.18 20.38
N LYS A 317 -0.25 -4.97 20.45
CA LYS A 317 -1.64 -4.51 20.32
C LYS A 317 -1.83 -3.60 19.09
N VAL A 318 -1.42 -4.07 17.92
CA VAL A 318 -1.72 -3.38 16.66
C VAL A 318 -3.23 -3.29 16.50
N ASP A 319 -3.75 -2.11 16.15
CA ASP A 319 -5.20 -1.86 16.10
C ASP A 319 -5.78 -2.26 14.74
N LEU A 320 -5.10 -1.85 13.67
CA LEU A 320 -5.57 -2.00 12.29
C LEU A 320 -4.42 -2.46 11.39
N LEU A 321 -4.69 -3.43 10.54
CA LEU A 321 -3.77 -3.90 9.50
C LEU A 321 -4.44 -3.77 8.14
N LEU A 322 -3.82 -2.99 7.27
CA LEU A 322 -4.30 -2.65 5.93
C LEU A 322 -3.47 -3.40 4.90
N ALA A 323 -4.13 -4.21 4.07
CA ALA A 323 -3.49 -5.00 3.03
C ALA A 323 -4.23 -5.03 1.70
N GLY A 324 -3.46 -5.26 0.64
CA GLY A 324 -3.93 -5.45 -0.72
C GLY A 324 -3.83 -6.90 -1.17
N HIS A 325 -3.27 -7.09 -2.38
CA HIS A 325 -2.87 -8.34 -3.04
C HIS A 325 -4.01 -9.26 -3.48
N GLU A 326 -5.03 -9.44 -2.63
CA GLU A 326 -6.14 -10.34 -2.89
C GLU A 326 -7.35 -9.52 -3.29
N HIS A 327 -7.69 -9.56 -4.58
CA HIS A 327 -8.63 -8.64 -5.22
C HIS A 327 -10.09 -8.87 -4.81
N ALA A 328 -10.38 -8.52 -3.56
CA ALA A 328 -11.67 -8.41 -2.94
C ALA A 328 -11.56 -7.46 -1.73
N TYR A 329 -12.70 -7.01 -1.24
CA TYR A 329 -12.79 -6.52 0.13
C TYR A 329 -12.97 -7.69 1.09
N ALA A 330 -12.23 -7.70 2.18
CA ALA A 330 -12.51 -8.58 3.31
C ALA A 330 -12.10 -7.94 4.63
N ARG A 331 -12.95 -8.05 5.64
CA ARG A 331 -12.65 -7.61 7.01
C ARG A 331 -12.72 -8.77 7.98
N LYS A 332 -11.71 -8.86 8.83
CA LYS A 332 -11.60 -9.85 9.90
C LYS A 332 -11.15 -9.21 11.20
N THR A 333 -12.02 -9.26 12.20
CA THR A 333 -11.72 -8.95 13.59
C THR A 333 -11.06 -10.15 14.27
N THR A 334 -10.16 -9.86 15.21
CA THR A 334 -9.65 -10.88 16.13
C THR A 334 -10.72 -11.11 17.20
N ARG A 335 -10.80 -12.33 17.75
CA ARG A 335 -11.72 -12.65 18.84
C ARG A 335 -10.94 -13.24 20.01
N ALA A 336 -11.23 -12.76 21.22
CA ALA A 336 -10.70 -13.31 22.46
C ALA A 336 -11.35 -14.68 22.76
N LYS A 337 -10.87 -15.36 23.82
CA LYS A 337 -11.35 -16.71 24.19
C LYS A 337 -12.84 -16.74 24.54
N ASP A 338 -13.38 -15.64 25.02
CA ASP A 338 -14.79 -15.43 25.34
C ASP A 338 -15.65 -15.07 24.11
N GLY A 339 -15.04 -14.95 22.92
CA GLY A 339 -15.71 -14.63 21.67
C GLY A 339 -15.85 -13.13 21.37
N LEU A 340 -15.45 -12.26 22.31
CA LEU A 340 -15.50 -10.80 22.13
C LEU A 340 -14.48 -10.35 21.09
N GLN A 341 -14.86 -9.35 20.30
CA GLN A 341 -13.97 -8.75 19.29
C GLN A 341 -12.79 -8.03 19.96
N THR A 342 -11.62 -8.14 19.35
CA THR A 342 -10.39 -7.51 19.80
C THR A 342 -9.50 -7.19 18.59
N THR A 343 -8.43 -6.43 18.82
CA THR A 343 -7.48 -6.01 17.80
C THR A 343 -6.38 -7.06 17.59
N PRO A 344 -5.72 -7.11 16.41
CA PRO A 344 -5.92 -6.25 15.25
C PRO A 344 -7.19 -6.55 14.46
N VAL A 345 -7.69 -5.52 13.76
CA VAL A 345 -8.61 -5.68 12.63
C VAL A 345 -7.77 -5.86 11.36
N TYR A 346 -7.97 -6.96 10.66
CA TYR A 346 -7.32 -7.26 9.38
C TYR A 346 -8.25 -6.86 8.25
N VAL A 347 -7.77 -5.99 7.36
CA VAL A 347 -8.51 -5.54 6.19
C VAL A 347 -7.74 -5.87 4.93
N ILE A 348 -8.45 -6.46 3.98
CA ILE A 348 -8.03 -6.61 2.59
C ILE A 348 -8.91 -5.67 1.78
N SER A 349 -8.31 -4.85 0.93
CA SER A 349 -9.03 -4.00 -0.02
C SER A 349 -8.29 -3.85 -1.32
N GLN A 350 -8.97 -3.38 -2.35
CA GLN A 350 -8.48 -3.36 -3.71
C GLN A 350 -9.25 -2.35 -4.58
N CYS A 351 -8.56 -1.73 -5.52
CA CYS A 351 -9.13 -0.82 -6.53
C CYS A 351 -8.81 -1.28 -7.96
N SER A 352 -8.42 -2.55 -8.12
CA SER A 352 -7.99 -3.14 -9.37
C SER A 352 -9.19 -3.56 -10.23
N PRO A 353 -9.06 -3.51 -11.57
CA PRO A 353 -10.05 -4.07 -12.49
C PRO A 353 -10.07 -5.61 -12.50
N LYS A 354 -9.13 -6.30 -11.85
CA LYS A 354 -9.02 -7.77 -11.95
C LYS A 354 -9.82 -8.45 -10.84
N ASP A 355 -10.53 -9.50 -11.21
CA ASP A 355 -11.30 -10.35 -10.30
C ASP A 355 -10.55 -11.65 -10.02
N TYR A 356 -10.43 -12.04 -8.75
CA TYR A 356 -9.87 -13.32 -8.35
C TYR A 356 -10.91 -14.22 -7.71
N ARG A 357 -10.77 -15.53 -7.94
CA ARG A 357 -11.50 -16.52 -7.14
C ARG A 357 -11.05 -16.44 -5.69
N ILE A 358 -11.98 -16.11 -4.82
CA ILE A 358 -11.80 -16.04 -3.37
C ILE A 358 -12.38 -17.30 -2.73
N ASN A 359 -11.84 -17.72 -1.60
CA ASN A 359 -12.42 -18.73 -0.75
C ASN A 359 -13.15 -18.04 0.41
N LEU A 360 -14.48 -18.05 0.36
CA LEU A 360 -15.35 -17.46 1.39
C LEU A 360 -15.27 -18.32 2.67
N GLN A 361 -14.29 -18.01 3.51
CA GLN A 361 -13.96 -18.77 4.71
C GLN A 361 -14.79 -18.26 5.89
N SER A 362 -15.14 -19.17 6.81
CA SER A 362 -15.72 -18.78 8.09
C SER A 362 -14.74 -17.94 8.92
N GLY A 363 -15.29 -17.02 9.72
CA GLY A 363 -14.51 -16.16 10.61
C GLY A 363 -14.01 -14.85 10.00
N TYR A 364 -14.44 -14.50 8.79
CA TYR A 364 -14.44 -13.12 8.29
C TYR A 364 -15.78 -12.47 8.60
N ASP A 365 -15.74 -11.22 9.05
CA ASP A 365 -16.94 -10.48 9.41
C ASP A 365 -17.64 -9.94 8.16
N ARG A 366 -16.88 -9.61 7.10
CA ARG A 366 -17.44 -9.13 5.84
C ARG A 366 -16.55 -9.50 4.64
N TYR A 367 -17.18 -9.79 3.51
CA TYR A 367 -16.60 -9.88 2.17
C TYR A 367 -17.23 -8.89 1.21
N GLY A 368 -16.51 -8.49 0.16
CA GLY A 368 -17.03 -7.77 -1.00
C GLY A 368 -16.29 -8.17 -2.26
N LEU A 369 -17.00 -8.66 -3.28
CA LEU A 369 -16.43 -9.18 -4.53
C LEU A 369 -16.99 -8.42 -5.74
N GLY A 370 -16.22 -8.40 -6.84
CA GLY A 370 -16.66 -7.86 -8.13
C GLY A 370 -16.89 -6.34 -8.15
N ASN A 371 -16.34 -5.64 -7.16
CA ASN A 371 -16.31 -4.18 -7.09
C ASN A 371 -14.93 -3.74 -6.63
N ARG A 372 -14.58 -2.50 -6.97
CA ARG A 372 -13.49 -1.79 -6.31
C ARG A 372 -13.98 -1.14 -5.03
N PHE A 373 -13.09 -1.04 -4.06
CA PHE A 373 -13.38 -0.48 -2.76
C PHE A 373 -12.27 0.49 -2.35
N TYR A 374 -12.67 1.58 -1.71
CA TYR A 374 -11.76 2.50 -1.02
C TYR A 374 -12.29 2.76 0.38
N GLN A 375 -11.43 3.25 1.27
CA GLN A 375 -11.81 3.49 2.65
C GLN A 375 -11.42 4.88 3.09
N ILE A 376 -12.28 5.48 3.90
CA ILE A 376 -12.02 6.72 4.62
C ILE A 376 -11.85 6.34 6.09
N VAL A 377 -10.66 6.61 6.63
CA VAL A 377 -10.35 6.33 8.03
C VAL A 377 -10.17 7.66 8.73
N THR A 378 -10.93 7.88 9.80
CA THR A 378 -10.85 9.09 10.62
C THR A 378 -10.49 8.70 12.04
N ILE A 379 -9.44 9.31 12.58
CA ILE A 379 -9.09 9.20 13.99
C ILE A 379 -9.48 10.51 14.66
N ALA A 380 -10.40 10.43 15.62
CA ALA A 380 -10.87 11.53 16.43
C ALA A 380 -10.70 11.15 17.91
N ASN A 381 -9.64 11.66 18.54
CA ASN A 381 -9.22 11.34 19.91
C ASN A 381 -9.13 9.82 20.13
N ASP A 382 -10.08 9.28 20.89
CA ASP A 382 -10.14 7.88 21.29
C ASP A 382 -11.00 7.03 20.36
N THR A 383 -11.46 7.58 19.22
CA THR A 383 -12.27 6.85 18.24
C THR A 383 -11.57 6.78 16.89
N LEU A 384 -11.40 5.56 16.37
CA LEU A 384 -11.06 5.29 14.98
C LEU A 384 -12.33 4.84 14.25
N GLN A 385 -12.76 5.64 13.28
CA GLN A 385 -13.85 5.32 12.37
C GLN A 385 -13.28 4.80 11.05
N PHE A 386 -13.76 3.65 10.61
CA PHE A 386 -13.38 3.00 9.38
C PHE A 386 -14.61 2.86 8.48
N LEU A 387 -14.66 3.64 7.40
CA LEU A 387 -15.75 3.60 6.42
C LEU A 387 -15.25 2.97 5.13
N THR A 388 -15.99 1.99 4.61
CA THR A 388 -15.72 1.40 3.29
C THR A 388 -16.77 1.84 2.30
N PHE A 389 -16.32 2.24 1.11
CA PHE A 389 -17.18 2.63 0.01
C PHE A 389 -16.91 1.77 -1.23
N THR A 390 -17.94 1.59 -2.05
CA THR A 390 -17.83 1.01 -3.39
C THR A 390 -17.29 2.05 -4.39
N GLU A 391 -16.93 1.63 -5.60
CA GLU A 391 -16.59 2.55 -6.71
C GLU A 391 -17.70 3.53 -7.13
N LYS A 392 -18.93 3.32 -6.67
CA LYS A 392 -20.05 4.24 -6.87
C LYS A 392 -20.25 5.19 -5.67
N HIS A 393 -19.30 5.18 -4.73
CA HIS A 393 -19.32 5.94 -3.49
C HIS A 393 -20.50 5.60 -2.55
N GLU A 394 -21.01 4.37 -2.62
CA GLU A 394 -22.03 3.86 -1.72
C GLU A 394 -21.36 3.32 -0.46
N LEU A 395 -21.86 3.68 0.73
CA LEU A 395 -21.34 3.15 1.99
C LEU A 395 -21.61 1.65 2.06
N TYR A 396 -20.55 0.87 2.22
CA TYR A 396 -20.56 -0.59 2.14
C TYR A 396 -20.24 -1.28 3.47
N ASP A 397 -19.41 -0.65 4.30
CA ASP A 397 -19.06 -1.14 5.64
C ASP A 397 -18.76 0.04 6.56
N LYS A 398 -18.98 -0.16 7.86
CA LYS A 398 -18.70 0.85 8.89
C LYS A 398 -18.33 0.17 10.20
N LEU A 399 -17.12 0.44 10.67
CA LEU A 399 -16.62 0.00 11.96
C LEU A 399 -16.15 1.20 12.78
N LEU A 400 -16.48 1.22 14.07
CA LEU A 400 -15.81 2.10 15.03
C LEU A 400 -15.02 1.27 16.04
N LEU A 401 -13.80 1.69 16.29
CA LEU A 401 -12.97 1.25 17.41
C LEU A 401 -12.89 2.39 18.40
N ILE A 402 -13.23 2.16 19.66
CA ILE A 402 -13.21 3.17 20.72
C ILE A 402 -12.27 2.69 21.82
N LYS A 403 -11.18 3.42 22.06
CA LYS A 403 -10.24 3.11 23.14
C LYS A 403 -10.77 3.61 24.47
N SER A 404 -10.80 2.72 25.45
CA SER A 404 -11.13 3.05 26.84
C SER A 404 -9.87 3.46 27.59
N SER A 405 -10.04 4.12 28.74
CA SER A 405 -8.95 4.56 29.62
C SER A 405 -8.11 3.40 30.19
N ASP A 406 -8.67 2.20 30.27
CA ASP A 406 -7.97 0.97 30.68
C ASP A 406 -7.17 0.30 29.53
N GLY A 407 -7.22 0.89 28.32
CA GLY A 407 -6.55 0.38 27.13
C GLY A 407 -7.29 -0.75 26.40
N SER A 408 -8.51 -1.09 26.82
CA SER A 408 -9.40 -1.96 26.05
C SER A 408 -9.98 -1.23 24.84
N VAL A 409 -10.43 -1.98 23.84
CA VAL A 409 -11.04 -1.44 22.61
C VAL A 409 -12.47 -1.95 22.51
N LEU A 410 -13.43 -1.03 22.52
CA LEU A 410 -14.83 -1.31 22.22
C LEU A 410 -15.03 -1.30 20.70
N PHE A 411 -15.78 -2.27 20.20
CA PHE A 411 -16.12 -2.41 18.79
C PHE A 411 -17.59 -2.05 18.58
N GLU A 412 -17.86 -1.09 17.68
CA GLU A 412 -19.19 -0.86 17.14
C GLU A 412 -19.22 -1.19 15.65
N ASP A 413 -19.57 -2.42 15.33
CA ASP A 413 -19.74 -2.89 13.95
C ASP A 413 -21.12 -2.46 13.42
N LYS A 414 -21.18 -1.27 12.82
CA LYS A 414 -22.38 -0.73 12.17
C LYS A 414 -22.60 -1.32 10.77
N GLY A 415 -21.66 -2.13 10.29
CA GLY A 415 -21.75 -2.86 9.03
C GLY A 415 -22.62 -4.11 9.12
N ILE A 416 -22.85 -4.69 10.31
CA ILE A 416 -23.56 -5.99 10.47
C ILE A 416 -24.90 -6.07 9.71
N GLY A 417 -25.66 -4.97 9.62
CA GLY A 417 -26.95 -4.93 8.92
C GLY A 417 -26.88 -4.65 7.41
N MET A 418 -25.70 -4.39 6.85
CA MET A 418 -25.51 -4.09 5.43
C MET A 418 -25.31 -5.40 4.65
N LEU A 419 -25.93 -5.56 3.48
CA LEU A 419 -25.76 -6.79 2.68
C LEU A 419 -24.35 -6.90 2.09
N GLU A 420 -23.80 -8.11 2.04
CA GLU A 420 -22.56 -8.38 1.29
C GLU A 420 -22.85 -8.32 -0.23
N ILE A 421 -21.97 -7.66 -0.98
CA ILE A 421 -21.97 -7.68 -2.45
C ILE A 421 -20.97 -8.74 -2.90
N LEU A 422 -21.46 -9.87 -3.42
CA LEU A 422 -20.64 -10.99 -3.89
C LEU A 422 -20.76 -11.18 -5.42
N ASN A 423 -20.82 -10.07 -6.16
CA ASN A 423 -21.12 -10.03 -7.60
C ASN A 423 -19.89 -10.27 -8.47
N ILE A 424 -19.24 -11.41 -8.29
CA ILE A 424 -18.03 -11.73 -9.03
C ILE A 424 -18.35 -12.19 -10.47
N ASN A 425 -17.66 -11.63 -11.45
CA ASN A 425 -17.78 -12.09 -12.84
C ASN A 425 -17.04 -13.42 -13.01
N LEU A 426 -17.77 -14.54 -12.96
CA LEU A 426 -17.21 -15.88 -13.08
C LEU A 426 -16.61 -16.19 -14.45
N ASP A 427 -16.99 -15.46 -15.50
CA ASP A 427 -16.41 -15.65 -16.84
C ASP A 427 -14.99 -15.09 -16.93
N ARG A 428 -14.61 -14.19 -15.99
CA ARG A 428 -13.24 -13.69 -15.83
C ARG A 428 -12.36 -14.63 -15.01
N ILE A 429 -12.93 -15.70 -14.45
CA ILE A 429 -12.22 -16.66 -13.63
C ILE A 429 -12.11 -17.98 -14.39
N ALA A 430 -10.88 -18.50 -14.49
CA ALA A 430 -10.67 -19.84 -15.05
C ALA A 430 -11.19 -20.92 -14.08
N ILE A 431 -12.46 -21.32 -14.23
CA ILE A 431 -13.13 -22.35 -13.44
C ILE A 431 -14.00 -23.25 -14.34
N ASP A 432 -13.89 -24.58 -14.18
CA ASP A 432 -14.71 -25.55 -14.91
C ASP A 432 -16.15 -25.61 -14.36
N GLY A 433 -17.07 -26.24 -15.12
CA GLY A 433 -18.51 -26.20 -14.84
C GLY A 433 -18.92 -26.76 -13.46
N GLU A 434 -18.34 -27.87 -13.02
CA GLU A 434 -18.65 -28.45 -11.70
C GLU A 434 -18.14 -27.56 -10.57
N LYS A 435 -16.89 -27.06 -10.68
CA LYS A 435 -16.34 -26.14 -9.68
C LYS A 435 -17.08 -24.80 -9.68
N ARG A 436 -17.59 -24.35 -10.84
CA ARG A 436 -18.40 -23.13 -10.97
C ARG A 436 -19.69 -23.25 -10.19
N ALA A 437 -20.48 -24.30 -10.44
CA ALA A 437 -21.74 -24.55 -9.73
C ALA A 437 -21.53 -24.66 -8.21
N LYS A 438 -20.47 -25.36 -7.78
CA LYS A 438 -20.12 -25.44 -6.36
C LYS A 438 -19.75 -24.08 -5.75
N TYR A 439 -19.07 -23.23 -6.51
CA TYR A 439 -18.68 -21.90 -6.05
C TYR A 439 -19.89 -20.96 -5.95
N GLU A 440 -20.81 -21.02 -6.91
CA GLU A 440 -22.09 -20.31 -6.85
C GLU A 440 -22.90 -20.74 -5.63
N GLN A 441 -22.95 -22.03 -5.31
CA GLN A 441 -23.59 -22.52 -4.07
C GLN A 441 -22.95 -21.95 -2.81
N ILE A 442 -21.62 -21.83 -2.75
CA ILE A 442 -20.92 -21.22 -1.62
C ILE A 442 -21.29 -19.74 -1.47
N ILE A 443 -21.36 -19.00 -2.58
CA ILE A 443 -21.80 -17.59 -2.59
C ILE A 443 -23.22 -17.48 -2.05
N GLN A 444 -24.15 -18.31 -2.55
CA GLN A 444 -25.54 -18.30 -2.08
C GLN A 444 -25.67 -18.68 -0.61
N GLN A 445 -24.90 -19.67 -0.13
CA GLN A 445 -24.87 -20.03 1.28
C GLN A 445 -24.40 -18.88 2.16
N ARG A 446 -23.44 -18.07 1.70
CA ARG A 446 -22.95 -16.90 2.42
C ARG A 446 -23.98 -15.77 2.45
N LEU A 447 -24.64 -15.49 1.33
CA LEU A 447 -25.69 -14.45 1.27
C LEU A 447 -26.92 -14.77 2.13
N ASN A 448 -27.15 -16.05 2.43
CA ASN A 448 -28.25 -16.52 3.27
C ASN A 448 -27.92 -16.52 4.78
N GLN A 449 -26.67 -16.24 5.17
CA GLN A 449 -26.24 -16.08 6.57
C GLN A 449 -26.34 -14.63 6.99
#